data_AF-A0A4Q6E806-F1
#
_entry.id   AF-A0A4Q6E806-F1
#
_cell.length_a   1.000
_cell.length_b   1.000
_cell.length_c   1.000
_cell.angle_alpha   90.00
_cell.angle_beta   90.00
_cell.angle_gamma   90.00
#
_symmetry.space_group_name_H-M   'P 1'
#
loop_
_entity.id
_entity.type
_entity.pdbx_description
1 polymer ?
#
loop_
_entity_poly.entity_id
_entity_poly.type
_entity_poly.pdbx_seq_one_letter_code
_entity_poly.pdbx_strand_id
1 'polypeptide(L)' 'MSTRTNVAKFGGTSMGSAEAMRAAAKIVAKEPSVGLVVVSATSGSTNQLLQIYRAAA' A
#
# COMPACT_ATOMS: atom_id res chain seq x y z
N MET A 1 15.71 21.50 13.19
CA MET A 1 16.13 20.09 12.98
C MET A 1 15.38 19.55 11.77
N SER A 2 16.07 19.11 10.72
CA SER A 2 15.42 18.42 9.59
C SER A 2 15.35 16.93 9.94
N THR A 3 14.18 16.43 10.30
CA THR A 3 13.95 15.02 10.59
C THR A 3 13.77 14.28 9.27
N ARG A 4 14.80 13.57 8.83
CA ARG A 4 14.72 12.72 7.63
C ARG A 4 13.87 11.49 7.98
N THR A 5 12.61 11.51 7.59
CA THR A 5 11.68 10.37 7.74
C THR A 5 11.80 9.46 6.53
N ASN A 6 12.05 8.17 6.75
CA ASN A 6 11.99 7.19 5.66
C ASN A 6 10.53 6.84 5.34
N VAL A 7 10.23 6.77 4.05
CA VAL A 7 8.89 6.46 3.54
C VAL A 7 8.93 5.08 2.88
N ALA A 8 8.09 4.17 3.38
CA ALA A 8 7.88 2.87 2.75
C ALA A 8 6.64 2.91 1.86
N LYS A 9 6.72 2.33 0.65
CA LYS A 9 5.58 2.25 -0.27
C LYS A 9 5.28 0.80 -0.65
N PHE A 10 4.01 0.40 -0.54
CA PHE A 10 3.53 -0.92 -0.95
C PHE A 10 2.53 -0.82 -2.11
N GLY A 11 2.73 -1.65 -3.15
CA GLY A 11 1.83 -1.74 -4.31
C GLY A 11 0.60 -2.63 -4.05
N GLY A 12 -0.29 -2.70 -5.03
CA GLY A 12 -1.55 -3.45 -4.89
C GLY A 12 -1.36 -4.95 -4.69
N THR A 13 -0.32 -5.55 -5.26
CA THR A 13 0.03 -6.97 -5.01
C THR A 13 0.51 -7.19 -3.58
N SER A 14 1.33 -6.29 -3.05
CA SER A 14 1.78 -6.31 -1.65
C SER A 14 0.63 -6.12 -0.66
N MET A 15 -0.48 -5.54 -1.10
CA MET A 15 -1.71 -5.36 -0.33
C MET A 15 -2.83 -6.30 -0.79
N GLY A 16 -2.55 -7.31 -1.63
CA GLY A 16 -3.57 -8.07 -2.34
C GLY A 16 -4.35 -9.08 -1.50
N SER A 17 -3.82 -9.47 -0.34
CA SER A 17 -4.47 -10.35 0.62
C SER A 17 -4.02 -10.02 2.05
N ALA A 18 -4.71 -10.59 3.04
CA ALA A 18 -4.33 -10.41 4.45
C ALA A 18 -2.92 -10.95 4.73
N GLU A 19 -2.51 -12.04 4.07
CA GLU A 19 -1.16 -12.62 4.15
C GLU A 19 -0.11 -11.65 3.60
N ALA A 20 -0.38 -11.04 2.45
CA ALA A 20 0.49 -10.05 1.84
C ALA A 20 0.64 -8.80 2.73
N MET A 21 -0.46 -8.32 3.32
CA MET A 21 -0.43 -7.22 4.28
C MET A 21 0.39 -7.55 5.53
N ARG A 22 0.24 -8.77 6.08
CA ARG A 22 1.08 -9.23 7.21
C ARG A 22 2.55 -9.29 6.83
N ALA A 23 2.89 -9.68 5.61
CA ALA A 23 4.27 -9.66 5.12
C ALA A 23 4.82 -8.23 5.00
N ALA A 24 4.06 -7.29 4.45
CA ALA A 24 4.42 -5.88 4.38
C ALA A 24 4.63 -5.26 5.78
N ALA A 25 3.74 -5.57 6.73
CA ALA A 25 3.88 -5.13 8.12
C ALA A 25 5.18 -5.65 8.77
N LYS A 26 5.56 -6.91 8.49
CA LYS A 26 6.84 -7.48 8.96
C LYS A 26 8.05 -6.77 8.35
N ILE A 27 7.96 -6.27 7.12
CA ILE A 27 9.05 -5.48 6.49
C ILE A 27 9.20 -4.14 7.21
N VAL A 28 8.09 -3.42 7.45
CA VAL A 28 8.11 -2.13 8.16
C VAL A 28 8.60 -2.30 9.60
N ALA A 29 8.14 -3.34 10.31
CA ALA A 29 8.54 -3.59 11.70
C ALA A 29 10.05 -3.87 11.86
N LYS A 30 10.74 -4.27 10.78
CA LYS A 30 12.20 -4.50 10.77
C LYS A 30 13.01 -3.23 10.49
N GLU A 31 12.36 -2.14 10.10
CA GLU A 31 13.02 -0.87 9.76
C GLU A 31 12.46 0.27 10.63
N PRO A 32 13.01 0.49 11.84
CA PRO A 32 12.53 1.51 12.78
C PRO A 32 12.60 2.94 12.25
N SER A 33 13.38 3.20 11.19
CA SER A 33 13.49 4.53 10.58
C SER A 33 12.30 4.90 9.68
N VAL A 34 11.43 3.94 9.32
CA VAL A 34 10.20 4.20 8.55
C VAL A 34 9.21 4.92 9.46
N GLY A 35 8.98 6.21 9.19
CA GLY A 35 7.97 7.02 9.89
C GLY A 35 6.71 7.28 9.08
N LEU A 36 6.66 6.83 7.82
CA LEU A 36 5.46 6.92 6.97
C LEU A 36 5.35 5.71 6.05
N VAL A 37 4.15 5.14 5.96
CA VAL A 37 3.82 4.06 5.04
C VAL A 37 2.74 4.54 4.08
N VAL A 38 3.01 4.43 2.77
CA VAL A 38 2.06 4.73 1.69
C VAL A 38 1.63 3.43 1.04
N VAL A 39 0.32 3.23 0.88
CA VAL A 39 -0.22 2.01 0.27
C VAL A 39 -1.06 2.35 -0.96
N SER A 40 -0.97 1.51 -1.98
CA SER A 40 -1.96 1.48 -3.05
C SER A 40 -3.24 0.75 -2.57
N ALA A 41 -4.34 0.88 -3.31
CA ALA A 41 -5.51 0.01 -3.14
C ALA A 41 -5.12 -1.47 -3.35
N THR A 42 -5.93 -2.38 -2.83
CA THR A 42 -5.77 -3.83 -3.00
C THR A 42 -5.76 -4.23 -4.48
N SER A 43 -5.07 -5.33 -4.81
CA SER A 43 -4.86 -5.77 -6.19
C SER A 43 -6.16 -5.81 -7.00
N GLY A 44 -6.20 -5.11 -8.13
CA GLY A 44 -7.35 -5.05 -9.03
C GLY A 44 -8.46 -4.06 -8.62
N SER A 45 -8.50 -3.58 -7.38
CA SER A 45 -9.62 -2.76 -6.90
C SER A 45 -9.74 -1.41 -7.59
N THR A 46 -8.62 -0.75 -7.90
CA THR A 46 -8.67 0.49 -8.70
C THR A 46 -9.25 0.23 -10.10
N ASN A 47 -8.92 -0.90 -10.73
CA ASN A 47 -9.47 -1.24 -12.04
C ASN A 47 -10.98 -1.55 -11.97
N GLN A 48 -11.43 -2.20 -10.90
CA GLN A 48 -12.86 -2.42 -10.65
C GLN A 48 -13.61 -1.10 -10.50
N LEU A 49 -13.06 -0.14 -9.75
CA LEU A 49 -13.64 1.20 -9.62
C LEU A 49 -13.72 1.92 -10.97
N LEU A 50 -12.66 1.84 -11.79
CA LEU A 50 -12.66 2.41 -13.13
C LEU A 50 -13.71 1.76 -14.04
N GLN A 51 -13.93 0.45 -13.92
CA GLN A 51 -14.98 -0.25 -14.66
C GLN A 51 -16.39 0.22 -14.24
N ILE A 52 -16.64 0.35 -12.93
CA ILE A 52 -17.91 0.86 -12.41
C ILE A 52 -18.17 2.28 -12.91
N TYR A 53 -17.17 3.16 -12.82
CA TYR A 53 -17.28 4.53 -13.32
C TYR A 53 -17.63 4.58 -14.81
N ARG A 54 -16.94 3.79 -15.64
CA ARG A 54 -17.17 3.74 -17.09
C ARG A 54 -18.53 3.16 -17.46
N ALA A 55 -19.09 2.27 -16.63
CA ALA A 55 -20.42 1.69 -16.88
C ALA A 55 -21.55 2.66 -16.49
N ALA A 56 -21.28 3.63 -15.62
CA ALA A 56 -22.25 4.61 -15.15
C ALA A 56 -22.22 5.94 -15.93
N ALA A 57 -21.17 6.17 -16.71
CA ALA A 57 -20.99 7.36 -17.56
C ALA A 57 -21.59 7.14 -18.95
#